data_AF-F2L2N6-F1
#
_entry.id   AF-F2L2N6-F1
#
_cell.length_a   1.000
_cell.length_b   1.000
_cell.length_c   1.000
_cell.angle_alpha   90.00
_cell.angle_beta   90.00
_cell.angle_gamma   90.00
#
_symmetry.space_group_name_H-M   'P 1'
#
loop_
_entity.id
_entity.type
_entity.pdbx_description
1 polymer ?
#
loop_
_entity_poly.entity_id
_entity_poly.type
_entity_poly.pdbx_seq_one_letter_code
_entity_poly.pdbx_strand_id
1 'polypeptide(L)'
;MSVDVAYVAVGELDKLLAQYEEKLRGVEDTWRAFVEASQALKGSWDSDLARVKIRLEQIEGVVAELTRELEVLSAKRELGLISEEDFAKLAEESRKKIAELEEKAKALRDRTDQIDARIRYAWARSLTKDKLSKIDLVALEKKVEDAYSAGAIGEDVYAKLKLEIEVMKAVWEMLNILEPTR
;
A
#
# COMPACT_ATOMS: atom_id res chain seq x y z
N MET A 1 -19.31 62.24 1.45
CA MET A 1 -17.87 61.91 1.51
C MET A 1 -17.58 60.69 2.40
N SER A 2 -17.78 60.67 3.73
CA SER A 2 -17.43 59.47 4.52
C SER A 2 -18.32 58.25 4.24
N VAL A 3 -19.60 58.47 3.96
CA VAL A 3 -20.56 57.41 3.59
C VAL A 3 -20.20 56.81 2.22
N ASP A 4 -19.82 57.63 1.25
CA ASP A 4 -19.42 57.18 -0.09
C ASP A 4 -18.13 56.33 -0.02
N VAL A 5 -17.18 56.73 0.82
CA VAL A 5 -15.95 55.95 1.10
C VAL A 5 -16.27 54.60 1.74
N ALA A 6 -17.24 54.56 2.67
CA ALA A 6 -17.67 53.31 3.29
C ALA A 6 -18.31 52.35 2.28
N TYR A 7 -19.16 52.83 1.37
CA TYR A 7 -19.76 51.99 0.33
C TYR A 7 -18.73 51.45 -0.66
N VAL A 8 -17.73 52.25 -1.03
CA VAL A 8 -16.61 51.77 -1.87
C VAL A 8 -15.82 50.67 -1.14
N ALA A 9 -15.49 50.88 0.14
CA ALA A 9 -14.76 49.89 0.93
C ALA A 9 -15.54 48.57 1.10
N VAL A 10 -16.87 48.63 1.26
CA VAL A 10 -17.73 47.44 1.30
C VAL A 10 -17.67 46.69 -0.04
N GLY A 11 -17.81 47.39 -1.17
CA GLY A 11 -17.75 46.75 -2.49
C GLY A 11 -16.39 46.11 -2.81
N GLU A 12 -15.30 46.73 -2.37
CA GLU A 12 -13.95 46.16 -2.49
C GLU A 12 -13.77 44.92 -1.61
N LEU A 13 -14.28 44.95 -0.38
CA LEU A 13 -14.24 43.82 0.54
C LEU A 13 -15.07 42.64 0.03
N ASP A 14 -16.30 42.88 -0.44
CA ASP A 14 -17.17 41.84 -0.99
C ASP A 14 -16.51 41.14 -2.18
N LYS A 15 -15.89 41.91 -3.06
CA LYS A 15 -15.15 41.37 -4.21
C LYS A 15 -13.96 40.52 -3.76
N LEU A 16 -13.22 40.95 -2.74
CA LEU A 16 -12.09 40.20 -2.19
C LEU A 16 -12.55 38.89 -1.55
N LEU A 17 -13.61 38.93 -0.73
CA LEU A 17 -14.17 37.75 -0.09
C LEU A 17 -14.68 36.75 -1.12
N ALA A 18 -15.41 37.21 -2.15
CA ALA A 18 -15.89 36.35 -3.24
C ALA A 18 -14.74 35.64 -3.98
N GLN A 19 -13.59 36.31 -4.18
CA GLN A 19 -12.40 35.67 -4.76
C GLN A 19 -11.82 34.57 -3.86
N TYR A 20 -11.84 34.75 -2.54
CA TYR A 20 -11.39 33.72 -1.60
C TYR A 20 -12.37 32.56 -1.51
N GLU A 21 -13.68 32.80 -1.58
CA GLU A 21 -14.69 31.75 -1.64
C GLU A 21 -14.53 30.87 -2.90
N GLU A 22 -14.29 31.49 -4.06
CA GLU A 22 -14.02 30.77 -5.30
C GLU A 22 -12.73 29.93 -5.21
N LYS A 23 -11.64 30.52 -4.69
CA LYS A 23 -10.37 29.81 -4.49
C LYS A 23 -10.53 28.65 -3.51
N LEU A 24 -11.25 28.84 -2.41
CA LEU A 24 -11.51 27.81 -1.42
C LEU A 24 -12.29 26.64 -2.05
N ARG A 25 -13.34 26.95 -2.82
CA ARG A 25 -14.10 25.94 -3.56
C ARG A 25 -13.20 25.11 -4.49
N GLY A 26 -12.29 25.76 -5.23
CA GLY A 26 -11.33 25.05 -6.09
C GLY A 26 -10.40 24.11 -5.32
N VAL A 27 -9.95 24.51 -4.13
CA VAL A 27 -9.15 23.65 -3.24
C VAL A 27 -9.98 22.46 -2.73
N GLU A 28 -11.22 22.70 -2.30
CA GLU A 28 -12.12 21.66 -1.80
C GLU A 28 -12.47 20.63 -2.87
N ASP A 29 -12.74 21.07 -4.10
CA ASP A 29 -13.05 20.18 -5.22
C ASP A 29 -11.84 19.31 -5.59
N THR A 30 -10.64 19.92 -5.65
CA THR A 30 -9.39 19.19 -5.90
C THR A 30 -9.11 18.18 -4.78
N TRP A 31 -9.35 18.56 -3.53
CA TRP A 31 -9.21 17.67 -2.37
C TRP A 31 -10.18 16.49 -2.44
N ARG A 32 -11.45 16.75 -2.78
CA ARG A 32 -12.46 15.69 -2.93
C ARG A 32 -12.07 14.68 -4.00
N ALA A 33 -11.62 15.16 -5.17
CA ALA A 33 -11.13 14.29 -6.24
C ALA A 33 -9.92 13.45 -5.79
N PHE A 34 -8.97 14.05 -5.06
CA PHE A 34 -7.84 13.33 -4.47
C PHE A 34 -8.30 12.24 -3.49
N VAL A 35 -9.27 12.54 -2.62
CA VAL A 35 -9.81 11.58 -1.65
C VAL A 35 -10.45 10.39 -2.35
N GLU A 36 -11.30 10.63 -3.35
CA GLU A 36 -11.95 9.57 -4.12
C GLU A 36 -10.95 8.69 -4.85
N ALA A 37 -10.00 9.30 -5.58
CA ALA A 37 -8.99 8.58 -6.34
C ALA A 37 -8.06 7.74 -5.47
N SER A 38 -7.61 8.29 -4.32
CA SER A 38 -6.72 7.57 -3.39
C SER A 38 -7.41 6.36 -2.75
N GLN A 39 -8.70 6.47 -2.48
CA GLN A 39 -9.48 5.40 -1.85
C GLN A 39 -9.82 4.30 -2.85
N ALA A 40 -10.16 4.67 -4.08
CA ALA A 40 -10.29 3.72 -5.18
C ALA A 40 -8.97 2.98 -5.46
N LEU A 41 -7.85 3.72 -5.50
CA LEU A 41 -6.52 3.13 -5.70
C LEU A 41 -6.16 2.13 -4.60
N LYS A 42 -6.41 2.47 -3.32
CA LYS A 42 -6.17 1.56 -2.19
C LYS A 42 -7.02 0.30 -2.31
N GLY A 43 -8.31 0.43 -2.61
CA GLY A 43 -9.22 -0.71 -2.78
C GLY A 43 -8.78 -1.65 -3.90
N SER A 44 -8.43 -1.10 -5.07
CA SER A 44 -7.89 -1.89 -6.18
C SER A 44 -6.59 -2.59 -5.79
N TRP A 45 -5.66 -1.88 -5.18
CA TRP A 45 -4.39 -2.45 -4.75
C TRP A 45 -4.54 -3.57 -3.73
N ASP A 46 -5.43 -3.43 -2.74
CA ASP A 46 -5.68 -4.49 -1.76
C ASP A 46 -6.20 -5.77 -2.43
N SER A 47 -7.02 -5.63 -3.48
CA SER A 47 -7.52 -6.77 -4.25
C SER A 47 -6.45 -7.41 -5.14
N ASP A 48 -5.57 -6.62 -5.73
CA ASP A 48 -4.52 -7.09 -6.64
C ASP A 48 -3.29 -7.62 -5.90
N LEU A 49 -3.02 -7.15 -4.68
CA LEU A 49 -1.83 -7.54 -3.90
C LEU A 49 -1.76 -9.06 -3.66
N ALA A 50 -2.90 -9.71 -3.43
CA ALA A 50 -2.96 -11.16 -3.30
C ALA A 50 -2.46 -11.86 -4.58
N ARG A 51 -2.84 -11.35 -5.75
CA ARG A 51 -2.38 -11.87 -7.05
C ARG A 51 -0.88 -11.64 -7.24
N VAL A 52 -0.37 -10.48 -6.83
CA VAL A 52 1.07 -10.17 -6.89
C VAL A 52 1.87 -11.15 -6.03
N LYS A 53 1.44 -11.37 -4.77
CA LYS A 53 2.08 -12.33 -3.85
C LYS A 53 2.13 -13.75 -4.42
N ILE A 54 1.00 -14.25 -4.94
CA ILE A 54 0.94 -15.58 -5.56
C ILE A 54 1.95 -15.72 -6.71
N ARG A 55 2.13 -14.68 -7.54
CA ARG A 55 3.11 -14.75 -8.64
C ARG A 55 4.55 -14.71 -8.16
N LEU A 56 4.86 -13.95 -7.11
CA LEU A 56 6.18 -13.96 -6.47
C LEU A 56 6.49 -15.34 -5.88
N GLU A 57 5.54 -15.92 -5.12
CA GLU A 57 5.66 -17.27 -4.56
C GLU A 57 5.86 -18.33 -5.63
N GLN A 58 5.22 -18.20 -6.79
CA GLN A 58 5.44 -19.11 -7.92
C GLN A 58 6.88 -19.04 -8.47
N ILE A 59 7.44 -17.83 -8.59
CA ILE A 59 8.83 -17.65 -9.04
C ILE A 59 9.78 -18.29 -8.01
N GLU A 60 9.55 -18.02 -6.73
CA GLU A 60 10.34 -18.57 -5.63
C GLU A 60 10.22 -20.10 -5.52
N GLY A 61 9.04 -20.65 -5.82
CA GLY A 61 8.82 -22.08 -5.92
C GLY A 61 9.65 -22.74 -7.03
N VAL A 62 9.73 -22.10 -8.21
CA VAL A 62 10.59 -22.57 -9.31
C VAL A 62 12.07 -22.50 -8.93
N VAL A 63 12.50 -21.44 -8.24
CA VAL A 63 13.87 -21.35 -7.72
C VAL A 63 14.16 -22.50 -6.75
N ALA A 64 13.25 -22.78 -5.81
CA ALA A 64 13.41 -23.87 -4.86
C ALA A 64 13.46 -25.25 -5.54
N GLU A 65 12.66 -25.45 -6.59
CA GLU A 65 12.68 -26.67 -7.40
C GLU A 65 14.02 -26.85 -8.12
N LEU A 66 14.51 -25.83 -8.82
CA LEU A 66 15.81 -25.85 -9.50
C LEU A 66 16.97 -26.10 -8.53
N THR A 67 16.92 -25.53 -7.33
CA THR A 67 17.93 -25.76 -6.28
C THR A 67 17.92 -27.22 -5.82
N ARG A 68 16.74 -27.84 -5.64
CA ARG A 68 16.65 -29.28 -5.32
C ARG A 68 17.16 -30.14 -6.47
N GLU A 69 16.86 -29.79 -7.72
CA GLU A 69 17.38 -30.51 -8.88
C GLU A 69 18.91 -30.47 -8.92
N LEU A 70 19.53 -29.34 -8.58
CA LEU A 70 20.99 -29.22 -8.44
C LEU A 70 21.55 -30.12 -7.34
N GLU A 71 20.89 -30.22 -6.19
CA GLU A 71 21.29 -31.13 -5.11
C GLU A 71 21.24 -32.60 -5.56
N VAL A 72 20.18 -32.98 -6.28
CA VAL A 72 20.03 -34.32 -6.86
C VAL A 72 21.11 -34.60 -7.92
N LEU A 73 21.44 -33.61 -8.78
CA LEU A 73 22.52 -33.73 -9.75
C LEU A 73 23.87 -33.92 -9.06
N SER A 74 24.14 -33.20 -7.97
CA SER A 74 25.38 -33.37 -7.17
C SER A 74 25.48 -34.79 -6.60
N ALA A 75 24.39 -35.31 -6.04
CA ALA A 75 24.35 -36.68 -5.51
C ALA A 75 24.56 -37.73 -6.60
N LYS A 76 23.96 -37.55 -7.79
CA LYS A 76 24.18 -38.46 -8.94
C LYS A 76 25.64 -38.49 -9.38
N ARG A 77 26.30 -37.33 -9.41
CA ARG A 77 27.74 -37.22 -9.72
C ARG A 77 28.57 -37.95 -8.67
N GLU A 78 28.29 -37.75 -7.38
CA GLU A 78 29.01 -38.41 -6.28
C GLU A 78 28.88 -39.93 -6.33
N LEU A 79 27.75 -40.44 -6.82
CA LEU A 79 27.53 -41.88 -7.05
C LEU A 79 28.12 -42.40 -8.37
N GLY A 80 28.77 -41.55 -9.17
CA GLY A 80 29.33 -41.91 -10.47
C GLY A 80 28.28 -42.20 -11.56
N LEU A 81 27.04 -41.75 -11.37
CA LEU A 81 25.94 -41.98 -12.31
C LEU A 81 25.92 -40.99 -13.48
N ILE A 82 26.67 -39.89 -13.37
CA ILE A 82 26.88 -38.89 -14.43
C ILE A 82 28.35 -38.48 -14.47
N SER A 83 28.81 -38.03 -15.64
CA SER A 83 30.17 -37.53 -15.80
C SER A 83 30.35 -36.15 -15.17
N GLU A 84 31.58 -35.77 -14.83
CA GLU A 84 31.90 -34.43 -14.34
C GLU A 84 31.55 -33.35 -15.38
N GLU A 85 31.76 -33.64 -16.67
CA GLU A 85 31.50 -32.71 -17.77
C GLU A 85 29.99 -32.47 -17.94
N ASP A 86 29.18 -33.52 -17.91
CA ASP A 86 27.72 -33.41 -17.99
C ASP A 86 27.15 -32.68 -16.76
N PHE A 87 27.67 -33.01 -15.56
CA PHE A 87 27.31 -32.31 -14.34
C PHE A 87 27.63 -30.82 -14.44
N ALA A 88 28.86 -30.46 -14.81
CA ALA A 88 29.29 -29.06 -14.90
C ALA A 88 28.39 -28.27 -15.83
N LYS A 89 28.07 -28.81 -17.01
CA LYS A 89 27.19 -28.16 -17.98
C LYS A 89 25.77 -27.93 -17.46
N LEU A 90 25.14 -28.97 -16.88
CA LEU A 90 23.78 -28.88 -16.34
C LEU A 90 23.71 -27.97 -15.10
N ALA A 91 24.75 -28.02 -14.26
CA ALA A 91 24.83 -27.22 -13.06
C ALA A 91 25.03 -25.74 -13.37
N GLU A 92 25.87 -25.41 -14.34
CA GLU A 92 26.09 -24.03 -14.83
C GLU A 92 24.76 -23.42 -15.30
N GLU A 93 24.01 -24.14 -16.14
CA GLU A 93 22.74 -23.65 -16.68
C GLU A 93 21.70 -23.42 -15.58
N SER A 94 21.58 -24.37 -14.65
CA SER A 94 20.62 -24.28 -13.53
C SER A 94 20.98 -23.16 -12.57
N ARG A 95 22.27 -23.00 -12.22
CA ARG A 95 22.75 -21.88 -11.38
C ARG A 95 22.47 -20.53 -12.02
N LYS A 96 22.69 -20.41 -13.34
CA LYS A 96 22.39 -19.17 -14.07
C LYS A 96 20.90 -18.83 -14.01
N LYS A 97 20.02 -19.82 -14.22
CA LYS A 97 18.56 -19.64 -14.13
C LYS A 97 18.10 -19.26 -12.73
N ILE A 98 18.65 -19.91 -11.70
CA ILE A 98 18.37 -19.58 -10.29
C ILE A 98 18.74 -18.12 -10.03
N ALA A 99 19.98 -17.72 -10.34
CA ALA A 99 20.44 -16.36 -10.10
C ALA A 99 19.57 -15.30 -10.81
N GLU A 100 19.19 -15.55 -12.07
CA GLU A 100 18.32 -14.66 -12.83
C GLU A 100 16.91 -14.53 -12.20
N LEU A 101 16.32 -15.66 -11.79
CA LEU A 101 14.99 -15.67 -11.19
C LEU A 101 14.99 -15.03 -9.79
N GLU A 102 16.01 -15.28 -8.98
CA GLU A 102 16.19 -14.65 -7.67
C GLU A 102 16.32 -13.13 -7.78
N GLU A 103 17.15 -12.65 -8.72
CA GLU A 103 17.31 -11.21 -8.95
C GLU A 103 15.98 -10.57 -9.38
N LYS A 104 15.26 -11.21 -10.31
CA LYS A 104 13.95 -10.72 -10.77
C LYS A 104 12.90 -10.75 -9.66
N ALA A 105 12.84 -11.82 -8.87
CA ALA A 105 11.91 -11.94 -7.75
C ALA A 105 12.17 -10.83 -6.73
N LYS A 106 13.43 -10.59 -6.39
CA LYS A 106 13.84 -9.50 -5.49
C LYS A 106 13.42 -8.14 -6.04
N ALA A 107 13.73 -7.83 -7.30
CA ALA A 107 13.38 -6.55 -7.91
C ALA A 107 11.85 -6.31 -7.95
N LEU A 108 11.07 -7.37 -8.23
CA LEU A 108 9.61 -7.31 -8.22
C LEU A 108 9.05 -7.11 -6.80
N ARG A 109 9.64 -7.77 -5.80
CA ARG A 109 9.28 -7.59 -4.38
C ARG A 109 9.56 -6.15 -3.93
N ASP A 110 10.77 -5.64 -4.17
CA ASP A 110 11.15 -4.27 -3.81
C ASP A 110 10.19 -3.24 -4.46
N ARG A 111 9.84 -3.44 -5.73
CA ARG A 111 8.89 -2.58 -6.43
C ARG A 111 7.47 -2.68 -5.85
N THR A 112 7.06 -3.88 -5.45
CA THR A 112 5.75 -4.11 -4.80
C THR A 112 5.68 -3.37 -3.47
N ASP A 113 6.73 -3.46 -2.65
CA ASP A 113 6.81 -2.79 -1.35
C ASP A 113 6.81 -1.26 -1.49
N GLN A 114 7.54 -0.73 -2.48
CA GLN A 114 7.52 0.71 -2.79
C GLN A 114 6.14 1.20 -3.23
N ILE A 115 5.43 0.42 -4.05
CA ILE A 115 4.07 0.76 -4.47
C ILE A 115 3.13 0.71 -3.28
N ASP A 116 3.19 -0.33 -2.45
CA ASP A 116 2.36 -0.49 -1.26
C ASP A 116 2.55 0.70 -0.30
N ALA A 117 3.79 1.08 -0.02
CA ALA A 117 4.12 2.22 0.85
C ALA A 117 3.53 3.54 0.32
N ARG A 118 3.66 3.80 -0.99
CA ARG A 118 3.12 5.02 -1.62
C ARG A 118 1.60 5.06 -1.62
N ILE A 119 0.96 3.92 -1.87
CA ILE A 119 -0.50 3.80 -1.84
C ILE A 119 -1.02 4.00 -0.42
N ARG A 120 -0.41 3.39 0.59
CA ARG A 120 -0.76 3.60 2.00
C ARG A 120 -0.59 5.06 2.42
N TYR A 121 0.48 5.72 1.99
CA TYR A 121 0.70 7.13 2.28
C TYR A 121 -0.41 8.01 1.69
N ALA A 122 -0.77 7.81 0.41
CA ALA A 122 -1.87 8.54 -0.23
C ALA A 122 -3.22 8.25 0.43
N TRP A 123 -3.49 6.98 0.74
CA TRP A 123 -4.69 6.55 1.46
C TRP A 123 -4.81 7.21 2.84
N ALA A 124 -3.75 7.20 3.66
CA ALA A 124 -3.76 7.81 4.98
C ALA A 124 -4.10 9.31 4.91
N ARG A 125 -3.53 10.03 3.94
CA ARG A 125 -3.84 11.45 3.70
C ARG A 125 -5.29 11.66 3.27
N SER A 126 -5.87 10.71 2.54
CA SER A 126 -7.26 10.81 2.08
C SER A 126 -8.31 10.48 3.14
N LEU A 127 -7.92 10.08 4.35
CA LEU A 127 -8.86 9.82 5.43
C LEU A 127 -9.50 11.13 5.89
N THR A 128 -10.83 11.11 6.03
CA THR A 128 -11.62 12.29 6.41
C THR A 128 -12.45 11.99 7.66
N LYS A 129 -12.86 13.04 8.37
CA LYS A 129 -13.70 12.93 9.56
C LYS A 129 -15.04 12.26 9.24
N ASP A 130 -15.70 12.67 8.15
CA ASP A 130 -16.95 12.03 7.70
C ASP A 130 -16.80 10.51 7.50
N LYS A 131 -15.71 10.06 6.87
CA LYS A 131 -15.46 8.63 6.67
C LYS A 131 -15.19 7.90 7.98
N LEU A 132 -14.25 8.42 8.78
CA LEU A 132 -13.84 7.78 10.02
C LEU A 132 -14.97 7.75 11.06
N SER A 133 -15.84 8.76 11.08
CA SER A 133 -17.01 8.80 11.98
C SER A 133 -18.02 7.67 11.74
N LYS A 134 -18.00 7.06 10.57
CA LYS A 134 -18.87 5.94 10.18
C LYS A 134 -18.27 4.58 10.57
N ILE A 135 -17.04 4.56 11.09
CA ILE A 135 -16.31 3.34 11.42
C ILE A 135 -16.17 3.26 12.94
N ASP A 136 -16.70 2.19 13.53
CA ASP A 136 -16.36 1.83 14.90
C ASP A 136 -14.98 1.17 14.92
N LEU A 137 -13.93 1.98 15.14
CA LEU A 137 -12.55 1.53 15.14
C LEU A 137 -12.24 0.54 16.27
N VAL A 138 -12.96 0.63 17.39
CA VAL A 138 -12.80 -0.30 18.53
C VAL A 138 -13.39 -1.66 18.16
N ALA A 139 -14.60 -1.68 17.62
CA ALA A 139 -15.21 -2.92 17.14
C ALA A 139 -14.45 -3.54 15.97
N LEU A 140 -13.91 -2.73 15.06
CA LEU A 140 -13.07 -3.20 13.96
C LEU A 140 -11.80 -3.86 14.47
N GLU A 141 -11.10 -3.23 15.40
CA GLU A 141 -9.90 -3.81 16.03
C GLU A 141 -10.20 -5.14 16.69
N LYS A 142 -11.26 -5.21 17.49
CA LYS A 142 -11.68 -6.45 18.13
C LYS A 142 -11.95 -7.57 17.11
N LYS A 143 -12.63 -7.26 15.99
CA LYS A 143 -12.86 -8.24 14.92
C LYS A 143 -11.57 -8.77 14.30
N VAL A 144 -10.55 -7.92 14.16
CA VAL A 144 -9.24 -8.32 13.64
C VAL A 144 -8.52 -9.24 14.64
N GLU A 145 -8.55 -8.90 15.92
CA GLU A 145 -7.99 -9.74 17.00
C GLU A 145 -8.67 -11.11 17.08
N ASP A 146 -10.00 -11.13 17.05
CA ASP A 146 -10.80 -12.36 17.09
C ASP A 146 -10.51 -13.25 15.87
N ALA A 147 -10.42 -12.66 14.68
CA ALA A 147 -10.11 -13.38 13.45
C ALA A 147 -8.70 -13.99 13.46
N TYR A 148 -7.71 -13.28 14.01
CA TYR A 148 -6.35 -13.79 14.15
C TYR A 148 -6.29 -14.92 15.18
N SER A 149 -6.92 -14.73 16.34
CA SER A 149 -6.98 -15.73 17.41
C SER A 149 -7.69 -17.03 16.98
N ALA A 150 -8.68 -16.90 16.09
CA ALA A 150 -9.39 -18.04 15.49
C ALA A 150 -8.62 -18.71 14.33
N GLY A 151 -7.45 -18.18 13.94
CA GLY A 151 -6.67 -18.67 12.80
C GLY A 151 -7.30 -18.40 11.43
N ALA A 152 -8.29 -17.49 11.37
CA ALA A 152 -8.97 -17.13 10.12
C ALA A 152 -8.12 -16.23 9.21
N ILE A 153 -7.15 -15.52 9.79
CA ILE A 153 -6.18 -14.69 9.07
C ILE A 153 -4.75 -15.04 9.50
N GLY A 154 -3.80 -14.94 8.56
CA GLY A 154 -2.38 -15.10 8.84
C GLY A 154 -1.75 -13.88 9.51
N GLU A 155 -0.53 -14.04 10.03
CA GLU A 155 0.24 -13.00 10.71
C GLU A 155 0.48 -11.76 9.83
N ASP A 156 0.73 -11.95 8.53
CA ASP A 156 0.96 -10.87 7.58
C ASP A 156 -0.28 -10.00 7.36
N VAL A 157 -1.45 -10.63 7.25
CA VAL A 157 -2.74 -9.95 7.15
C VAL A 157 -3.08 -9.25 8.45
N TYR A 158 -2.87 -9.91 9.60
CA TYR A 158 -3.09 -9.33 10.92
C TYR A 158 -2.24 -8.06 11.13
N ALA A 159 -0.92 -8.14 10.91
CA ALA A 159 -0.02 -7.00 11.06
C ALA A 159 -0.41 -5.83 10.14
N LYS A 160 -0.83 -6.13 8.90
CA LYS A 160 -1.32 -5.11 7.97
C LYS A 160 -2.57 -4.41 8.51
N LEU A 161 -3.58 -5.16 8.95
CA LEU A 161 -4.84 -4.61 9.43
C LEU A 161 -4.66 -3.79 10.71
N LYS A 162 -3.81 -4.27 11.64
CA LYS A 162 -3.46 -3.52 12.85
C LYS A 162 -2.84 -2.16 12.52
N LEU A 163 -1.86 -2.13 11.61
CA LEU A 163 -1.25 -0.88 11.17
C LEU A 163 -2.27 0.07 10.54
N GLU A 164 -3.18 -0.43 9.70
CA GLU A 164 -4.23 0.40 9.09
C GLU A 164 -5.18 0.99 10.14
N ILE A 165 -5.56 0.21 11.15
CA ILE A 165 -6.39 0.69 12.27
C ILE A 165 -5.66 1.77 13.07
N GLU A 166 -4.38 1.58 13.38
CA GLU A 166 -3.56 2.56 14.09
C GLU A 166 -3.48 3.89 13.32
N VAL A 167 -3.25 3.83 12.01
CA VAL A 167 -3.27 5.01 11.14
C VAL A 167 -4.64 5.71 11.19
N MET A 168 -5.73 4.95 11.09
CA MET A 168 -7.08 5.51 11.17
C MET A 168 -7.34 6.20 12.51
N LYS A 169 -6.92 5.61 13.63
CA LYS A 169 -7.02 6.21 14.98
C LYS A 169 -6.21 7.49 15.09
N ALA A 170 -4.95 7.48 14.66
CA ALA A 170 -4.08 8.65 14.72
C ALA A 170 -4.63 9.82 13.88
N VAL A 171 -5.15 9.54 12.68
CA VAL A 171 -5.79 10.56 11.85
C VAL A 171 -7.09 11.06 12.48
N TRP A 172 -7.91 10.17 13.06
CA TRP A 172 -9.13 10.57 13.78
C TRP A 172 -8.84 11.56 14.91
N GLU A 173 -7.84 11.26 15.74
CA GLU A 173 -7.41 12.14 16.83
C GLU A 173 -6.94 13.49 16.32
N MET A 174 -6.09 13.50 15.29
CA MET A 174 -5.61 14.74 14.66
C MET A 174 -6.77 15.60 14.11
N LEU A 175 -7.74 14.99 13.42
CA LEU A 175 -8.88 15.70 12.85
C LEU A 175 -9.84 16.25 13.91
N ASN A 176 -9.86 15.69 15.11
CA ASN A 176 -10.66 16.22 16.22
C ASN A 176 -9.99 17.42 16.93
N ILE A 177 -8.68 17.59 16.79
CA ILE A 177 -7.94 18.74 17.36
C ILE A 177 -8.12 20.00 16.49
N LEU A 178 -8.22 19.83 15.17
CA LEU A 178 -8.22 20.92 14.19
C LEU A 178 -9.60 21.51 13.88
N GLU A 179 -10.63 21.15 14.64
CA GLU A 179 -11.97 21.68 14.38
C GLU A 179 -11.97 23.19 14.65
N PRO A 180 -12.32 24.05 13.66
CA PRO A 180 -12.53 25.44 13.96
C PRO A 180 -13.69 25.50 14.95
N THR A 181 -13.42 25.93 16.18
CA THR A 181 -14.47 26.34 17.11
C THR A 181 -15.39 27.31 16.37
N ARG A 182 -16.64 26.89 16.19
CA ARG A 182 -17.70 27.76 15.67
C ARG A 182 -17.85 29.01 16.52
#